data_AF-A0A7W6ZZE1-F1
#
_entry.id   AF-A0A7W6ZZE1-F1
#
_cell.length_a   1.000
_cell.length_b   1.000
_cell.length_c   1.000
_cell.angle_alpha   90.00
_cell.angle_beta   90.00
_cell.angle_gamma   90.00
#
_symmetry.space_group_name_H-M   'P 1'
#
loop_
_entity.id
_entity.type
_entity.pdbx_description
1 polymer ?
#
loop_
_entity_poly.entity_id
_entity_poly.type
_entity_poly.pdbx_seq_one_letter_code
_entity_poly.pdbx_strand_id
1 'polypeptide(L)'
;MDLLSLAKDVAQRVEEESARAKVPVTVTVIDVHGNTVLQHRMNGALAFSMLISERKAYTSALIRVRTADLFHLVQPEKELFHLMSQERFCAMGGGAPLQHDGEFVGGVGVSGGTVAQDVGILEAALKRTGKMTPENPVETAVV
;
A
#
# COMPACT_ATOMS: atom_id res chain seq x y z
N MET A 1 8.55 -1.43 19.05
CA MET A 1 8.23 -0.39 18.04
C MET A 1 6.80 0.09 18.27
N ASP A 2 6.55 1.40 18.24
CA ASP A 2 5.19 1.92 18.16
C ASP A 2 4.75 2.03 16.69
N LEU A 3 3.95 1.07 16.22
CA LEU A 3 3.47 1.03 14.84
C LEU A 3 2.59 2.25 14.49
N LEU A 4 1.89 2.82 15.46
CA LEU A 4 1.08 4.02 15.22
C LEU A 4 1.96 5.24 14.96
N SER A 5 3.08 5.37 15.66
CA SER A 5 4.05 6.44 15.39
C SER A 5 4.64 6.34 13.99
N LEU A 6 5.04 5.13 13.56
CA LEU A 6 5.49 4.89 12.18
C LEU A 6 4.39 5.20 11.16
N ALA A 7 3.15 4.77 11.42
CA ALA A 7 2.02 5.01 10.54
C ALA A 7 1.71 6.52 10.37
N LYS A 8 1.82 7.30 11.45
CA LYS A 8 1.67 8.77 11.40
C LYS A 8 2.77 9.43 10.57
N ASP A 9 4.01 9.01 10.75
CA ASP A 9 5.15 9.50 9.96
C ASP A 9 4.99 9.18 8.46
N VAL A 10 4.61 7.95 8.13
CA VAL A 10 4.31 7.54 6.75
C VAL A 10 3.16 8.39 6.17
N ALA A 11 2.08 8.58 6.93
CA ALA A 11 0.94 9.38 6.48
C ALA A 11 1.31 10.84 6.23
N GLN A 12 2.13 11.44 7.09
CA GLN A 12 2.65 12.79 6.90
C GLN A 12 3.48 12.89 5.61
N ARG A 13 4.40 11.95 5.37
CA ARG A 13 5.22 11.92 4.15
C ARG A 13 4.35 11.79 2.90
N VAL A 14 3.32 10.95 2.94
CA VAL A 14 2.36 10.82 1.83
C VAL A 14 1.59 12.13 1.60
N GLU A 15 1.21 12.84 2.66
CA GLU A 15 0.57 14.17 2.56
C GLU A 15 1.49 15.21 1.91
N GLU A 16 2.75 15.26 2.28
CA GLU A 16 3.74 16.15 1.68
C GLU A 16 3.92 15.89 0.18
N GLU A 17 4.05 14.63 -0.23
CA GLU A 17 4.21 14.29 -1.65
C GLU A 17 2.92 14.48 -2.47
N SER A 18 1.77 14.18 -1.87
CA SER A 18 0.43 14.46 -2.42
C SER A 18 0.24 15.96 -2.68
N ALA A 19 0.63 16.82 -1.74
CA ALA A 19 0.56 18.27 -1.89
C ALA A 19 1.43 18.77 -3.03
N ARG A 20 2.65 18.22 -3.20
CA ARG A 20 3.53 18.55 -4.34
C ARG A 20 2.92 18.11 -5.67
N ALA A 21 2.30 16.94 -5.70
CA ALA A 21 1.61 16.42 -6.88
C ALA A 21 0.29 17.15 -7.18
N LYS A 22 -0.26 17.90 -6.22
CA LYS A 22 -1.60 18.52 -6.26
C LYS A 22 -2.71 17.49 -6.47
N VAL A 23 -2.57 16.32 -5.84
CA VAL A 23 -3.51 15.21 -5.94
C VAL A 23 -3.90 14.77 -4.53
N PRO A 24 -5.06 15.17 -4.00
CA PRO A 24 -5.45 14.77 -2.65
C PRO A 24 -5.76 13.26 -2.61
N VAL A 25 -5.19 12.57 -1.64
CA VAL A 25 -5.29 11.11 -1.49
C VAL A 25 -5.75 10.69 -0.09
N THR A 26 -6.17 9.45 0.04
CA THR A 26 -6.21 8.71 1.30
C THR A 26 -4.99 7.81 1.41
N VAL A 27 -4.38 7.79 2.59
CA VAL A 27 -3.34 6.82 2.97
C VAL A 27 -3.88 5.92 4.09
N THR A 28 -3.67 4.61 3.96
CA THR A 28 -4.04 3.63 4.97
C THR A 28 -2.83 2.77 5.33
N VAL A 29 -2.64 2.48 6.61
CA VAL A 29 -1.64 1.57 7.15
C VAL A 29 -2.34 0.41 7.85
N ILE A 30 -1.97 -0.81 7.48
CA ILE A 30 -2.50 -2.08 7.99
C ILE A 30 -1.36 -2.84 8.66
N ASP A 31 -1.59 -3.44 9.82
CA ASP A 31 -0.60 -4.28 10.51
C ASP A 31 -0.45 -5.67 9.86
N VAL A 32 0.49 -6.47 10.38
CA VAL A 32 0.74 -7.84 9.90
C VAL A 32 -0.44 -8.81 10.11
N HIS A 33 -1.46 -8.42 10.87
CA HIS A 33 -2.66 -9.21 11.16
C HIS A 33 -3.87 -8.77 10.33
N GLY A 34 -3.72 -7.77 9.46
CA GLY A 34 -4.78 -7.26 8.60
C GLY A 34 -5.70 -6.23 9.26
N ASN A 35 -5.26 -5.62 10.38
CA ASN A 35 -6.02 -4.58 11.07
C ASN A 35 -5.52 -3.18 10.72
N THR A 36 -6.45 -2.24 10.59
CA THR A 36 -6.13 -0.84 10.33
C THR A 36 -5.49 -0.21 11.55
N VAL A 37 -4.27 0.30 11.37
CA VAL A 37 -3.56 1.09 12.37
C VAL A 37 -3.93 2.56 12.23
N LEU A 38 -3.96 3.04 10.98
CA LEU A 38 -4.24 4.44 10.65
C LEU A 38 -4.87 4.53 9.26
N GLN A 39 -5.86 5.41 9.13
CA GLN A 39 -6.38 5.83 7.85
C GLN A 39 -6.55 7.35 7.86
N HIS A 40 -5.89 8.03 6.92
CA HIS A 40 -5.87 9.49 6.81
C HIS A 40 -6.35 9.91 5.42
N ARG A 41 -7.51 10.55 5.36
CA ARG A 41 -8.10 11.09 4.12
C ARG A 41 -7.86 12.58 4.06
N MET A 42 -7.09 13.02 3.07
CA MET A 42 -6.84 14.45 2.85
C MET A 42 -8.11 15.17 2.38
N ASN A 43 -8.20 16.45 2.68
CA ASN A 43 -9.25 17.30 2.16
C ASN A 43 -9.23 17.31 0.62
N GLY A 44 -10.40 17.15 0.01
CA GLY A 44 -10.54 17.08 -1.44
C GLY A 44 -10.30 15.69 -2.05
N ALA A 45 -9.87 14.69 -1.27
CA ALA A 45 -9.71 13.32 -1.76
C ALA A 45 -11.08 12.69 -2.06
N LEU A 46 -11.14 11.88 -3.12
CA LEU A 46 -12.33 11.14 -3.52
C LEU A 46 -12.85 10.26 -2.38
N ALA A 47 -14.16 10.24 -2.12
CA ALA A 47 -14.73 9.44 -1.01
C ALA A 47 -14.38 7.95 -1.12
N PHE A 48 -14.42 7.39 -2.33
CA PHE A 48 -14.09 5.98 -2.61
C PHE A 48 -12.61 5.63 -2.34
N SER A 49 -11.71 6.61 -2.26
CA SER A 49 -10.29 6.36 -2.00
C SER A 49 -10.01 5.76 -0.62
N MET A 50 -10.91 5.94 0.35
CA MET A 50 -10.79 5.27 1.65
C MET A 50 -10.84 3.76 1.51
N LEU A 51 -11.84 3.23 0.80
CA LEU A 51 -11.95 1.79 0.56
C LEU A 51 -10.74 1.26 -0.22
N ILE A 52 -10.34 1.97 -1.28
CA ILE A 52 -9.28 1.48 -2.15
C ILE A 52 -7.90 1.53 -1.48
N SER A 53 -7.58 2.59 -0.75
CA SER A 53 -6.31 2.67 -0.01
C SER A 53 -6.22 1.56 1.05
N GLU A 54 -7.31 1.25 1.73
CA GLU A 54 -7.40 0.17 2.71
C GLU A 54 -7.17 -1.21 2.06
N ARG A 55 -7.85 -1.52 0.96
CA ARG A 55 -7.65 -2.80 0.25
C ARG A 55 -6.24 -2.96 -0.32
N LYS A 56 -5.63 -1.88 -0.82
CA LYS A 56 -4.23 -1.88 -1.30
C LYS A 56 -3.25 -2.15 -0.16
N ALA A 57 -3.46 -1.50 0.99
CA ALA A 57 -2.66 -1.70 2.20
C ALA A 57 -2.81 -3.13 2.72
N TYR A 58 -4.05 -3.63 2.81
CA TYR A 58 -4.36 -5.00 3.23
C TYR A 58 -3.68 -6.03 2.33
N THR A 59 -3.80 -5.88 1.01
CA THR A 59 -3.14 -6.77 0.06
C THR A 59 -1.63 -6.82 0.28
N SER A 60 -1.00 -5.66 0.46
CA SER A 60 0.45 -5.59 0.66
C SER A 60 0.88 -6.12 2.04
N ALA A 61 0.04 -5.98 3.06
CA ALA A 61 0.27 -6.50 4.40
C ALA A 61 0.21 -8.05 4.44
N LEU A 62 -0.70 -8.64 3.66
CA LEU A 62 -0.98 -10.08 3.73
C LEU A 62 -0.19 -10.88 2.67
N ILE A 63 -0.01 -10.33 1.46
CA ILE A 63 0.72 -11.00 0.36
C ILE A 63 2.20 -10.58 0.33
N ARG A 64 2.57 -9.50 1.02
CA ARG A 64 3.95 -8.98 1.09
C ARG A 64 4.56 -8.61 -0.26
N VAL A 65 3.71 -8.18 -1.19
CA VAL A 65 4.10 -7.64 -2.50
C VAL A 65 3.55 -6.24 -2.68
N ARG A 66 4.17 -5.44 -3.55
CA ARG A 66 3.54 -4.21 -4.02
C ARG A 66 2.32 -4.57 -4.86
N THR A 67 1.21 -3.86 -4.70
CA THR A 67 0.00 -4.15 -5.49
C THR A 67 0.22 -3.94 -6.99
N ALA A 68 1.14 -3.05 -7.37
CA ALA A 68 1.55 -2.86 -8.76
C ALA A 68 2.22 -4.12 -9.35
N ASP A 69 3.00 -4.84 -8.54
CA ASP A 69 3.63 -6.09 -8.95
C ASP A 69 2.63 -7.25 -8.95
N LEU A 70 1.59 -7.20 -8.12
CA LEU A 70 0.54 -8.25 -8.10
C LEU A 70 -0.32 -8.27 -9.38
N PHE A 71 -0.49 -7.12 -10.04
CA PHE A 71 -1.46 -6.96 -11.14
C PHE A 71 -1.34 -8.02 -12.23
N HIS A 72 -0.12 -8.35 -12.67
CA HIS A 72 0.10 -9.31 -13.75
C HIS A 72 -0.09 -10.78 -13.33
N LEU A 73 -0.09 -11.06 -12.02
CA LEU A 73 -0.25 -12.40 -11.45
C LEU A 73 -1.71 -12.78 -11.22
N VAL A 74 -2.62 -11.80 -11.23
CA VAL A 74 -4.05 -11.99 -10.95
C VAL A 74 -4.93 -11.84 -12.21
N GLN A 75 -4.32 -11.77 -13.39
CA GLN A 75 -5.05 -11.73 -14.66
C GLN A 75 -5.71 -13.07 -14.97
N PRO A 76 -6.72 -13.13 -15.85
CA PRO A 76 -7.25 -14.39 -16.35
C PRO A 76 -6.13 -15.34 -16.78
N GLU A 77 -6.31 -16.63 -16.51
CA GLU A 77 -5.33 -17.70 -16.80
C GLU A 77 -4.05 -17.69 -15.95
N LYS A 78 -3.93 -16.78 -14.97
CA LYS A 78 -2.81 -16.76 -14.00
C LYS A 78 -3.19 -17.47 -12.71
N GLU A 79 -2.16 -17.99 -12.03
CA GLU A 79 -2.30 -18.80 -10.81
C GLU A 79 -3.07 -18.06 -9.70
N LEU A 80 -2.85 -16.75 -9.53
CA LEU A 80 -3.51 -15.95 -8.50
C LEU A 80 -4.82 -15.30 -8.96
N PHE A 81 -5.40 -15.69 -10.10
CA PHE A 81 -6.63 -15.09 -10.64
C PHE A 81 -7.76 -15.03 -9.59
N HIS A 82 -7.96 -16.12 -8.84
CA HIS A 82 -9.02 -16.22 -7.83
C HIS A 82 -8.76 -15.39 -6.57
N LEU A 83 -7.57 -14.81 -6.39
CA LEU A 83 -7.31 -13.90 -5.27
C LEU A 83 -8.23 -12.67 -5.34
N MET A 84 -8.56 -12.20 -6.55
CA MET A 84 -9.43 -11.04 -6.75
C MET A 84 -10.92 -11.34 -6.54
N SER A 85 -11.31 -12.60 -6.31
CA SER A 85 -12.68 -12.94 -5.88
C SER A 85 -12.91 -12.71 -4.39
N GLN A 86 -11.85 -12.46 -3.62
CA GLN A 86 -11.90 -12.21 -2.19
C GLN A 86 -12.19 -10.72 -1.92
N GLU A 87 -13.11 -10.42 -1.00
CA GLU A 87 -13.71 -9.08 -0.86
C GLU A 87 -12.74 -7.93 -0.52
N ARG A 88 -11.56 -8.24 0.03
CA ARG A 88 -10.66 -7.25 0.62
C ARG A 88 -9.36 -7.04 -0.17
N PHE A 89 -9.08 -7.87 -1.17
CA PHE A 89 -7.85 -7.75 -1.94
C PHE A 89 -7.99 -6.75 -3.09
N CYS A 90 -6.87 -6.14 -3.48
CA CYS A 90 -6.79 -5.17 -4.57
C CYS A 90 -5.41 -5.21 -5.23
N ALA A 91 -5.39 -5.50 -6.52
CA ALA A 91 -4.18 -5.48 -7.34
C ALA A 91 -3.97 -4.16 -8.10
N MET A 92 -4.74 -3.09 -7.79
CA MET A 92 -4.48 -1.77 -8.35
C MET A 92 -3.23 -1.17 -7.69
N GLY A 93 -2.29 -0.68 -8.49
CA GLY A 93 -1.04 -0.08 -8.00
C GLY A 93 -1.26 1.04 -6.98
N GLY A 94 -0.34 1.15 -6.01
CA GLY A 94 -0.40 2.13 -4.92
C GLY A 94 -0.45 1.51 -3.52
N GLY A 95 -0.16 0.22 -3.37
CA GLY A 95 0.14 -0.42 -2.08
C GLY A 95 1.55 -1.00 -2.06
N ALA A 96 2.18 -1.00 -0.88
CA ALA A 96 3.50 -1.57 -0.66
C ALA A 96 3.65 -2.19 0.75
N PRO A 97 4.50 -3.22 0.89
CA PRO A 97 4.95 -3.72 2.19
C PRO A 97 5.62 -2.59 2.99
N LEU A 98 5.35 -2.54 4.29
CA LEU A 98 5.99 -1.61 5.21
C LEU A 98 7.05 -2.35 6.03
N GLN A 99 8.25 -1.80 6.05
CA GLN A 99 9.37 -2.31 6.84
C GLN A 99 9.87 -1.24 7.81
N HIS A 100 10.37 -1.68 8.96
CA HIS A 100 11.04 -0.84 9.95
C HIS A 100 12.22 -1.60 10.51
N ASP A 101 13.42 -1.00 10.44
CA ASP A 101 14.68 -1.62 10.90
C ASP A 101 14.93 -3.04 10.34
N GLY A 102 14.50 -3.28 9.10
CA GLY A 102 14.63 -4.57 8.41
C GLY A 102 13.53 -5.58 8.75
N GLU A 103 12.63 -5.27 9.68
CA GLU A 103 11.48 -6.11 10.01
C GLU A 103 10.24 -5.73 9.18
N PHE A 104 9.52 -6.73 8.70
CA PHE A 104 8.21 -6.53 8.06
C PHE A 104 7.14 -6.26 9.12
N VAL A 105 6.47 -5.11 9.00
CA VAL A 105 5.56 -4.61 10.04
C VAL A 105 4.12 -4.38 9.58
N GLY A 106 3.85 -4.55 8.28
CA GLY A 106 2.51 -4.42 7.72
C GLY A 106 2.51 -3.94 6.27
N GLY A 107 1.46 -3.24 5.87
CA GLY A 107 1.30 -2.70 4.53
C GLY A 107 0.76 -1.28 4.55
N VAL A 108 1.15 -0.50 3.54
CA VAL A 108 0.63 0.86 3.29
C VAL A 108 -0.06 0.90 1.94
N GLY A 109 -1.12 1.69 1.83
CA GLY A 109 -1.87 1.89 0.60
C GLY A 109 -2.26 3.34 0.42
N VAL A 110 -2.13 3.84 -0.81
CA VAL A 110 -2.46 5.21 -1.23
C VAL A 110 -3.49 5.15 -2.34
N SER A 111 -4.50 6.01 -2.26
CA SER A 111 -5.50 6.16 -3.32
C SER A 111 -6.03 7.57 -3.41
N GLY A 112 -6.23 8.07 -4.63
CA GLY A 112 -6.98 9.29 -4.89
C GLY A 112 -6.77 9.87 -6.28
N GLY A 113 -5.60 9.61 -6.88
CA GLY A 113 -5.30 10.00 -8.25
C GLY A 113 -5.46 8.87 -9.26
N THR A 114 -4.75 9.00 -10.39
CA THR A 114 -4.50 7.86 -11.28
C THR A 114 -3.59 6.85 -10.59
N VAL A 115 -3.59 5.60 -11.07
CA VAL A 115 -2.70 4.54 -10.53
C VAL A 115 -1.23 4.98 -10.53
N ALA A 116 -0.77 5.67 -11.58
CA ALA A 116 0.60 6.16 -11.66
C ALA A 116 0.90 7.26 -10.62
N GLN A 117 -0.08 8.13 -10.34
CA GLN A 117 0.05 9.15 -9.28
C GLN A 117 0.08 8.50 -7.89
N ASP A 118 -0.81 7.56 -7.61
CA ASP A 118 -0.84 6.83 -6.34
C ASP A 118 0.51 6.11 -6.08
N VAL A 119 1.05 5.41 -7.09
CA VAL A 119 2.36 4.75 -7.01
C VAL A 119 3.48 5.76 -6.80
N GLY A 120 3.50 6.84 -7.60
CA GLY A 120 4.55 7.86 -7.51
C GLY A 120 4.60 8.56 -6.15
N ILE A 121 3.44 8.91 -5.59
CA ILE A 121 3.32 9.51 -4.25
C ILE A 121 3.83 8.52 -3.19
N LEU A 122 3.39 7.26 -3.25
CA LEU A 122 3.81 6.24 -2.29
C LEU A 122 5.32 5.99 -2.34
N GLU A 123 5.89 5.81 -3.53
CA GLU A 123 7.32 5.58 -3.69
C GLU A 123 8.16 6.78 -3.24
N ALA A 124 7.72 8.00 -3.54
CA ALA A 124 8.39 9.21 -3.06
C ALA A 124 8.37 9.29 -1.53
N ALA A 125 7.25 8.97 -0.89
CA ALA A 125 7.12 8.96 0.57
C ALA A 125 8.01 7.88 1.23
N LEU A 126 8.15 6.70 0.62
CA LEU A 126 8.92 5.58 1.18
C LEU A 126 10.43 5.66 0.93
N LYS A 127 10.90 6.45 -0.05
CA LYS A 127 12.35 6.59 -0.37
C LYS A 127 13.22 7.10 0.79
N ARG A 128 12.64 7.68 1.85
CA ARG A 128 13.37 8.18 3.03
C ARG A 128 13.70 7.14 4.10
N THR A 129 13.12 5.94 4.03
CA THR A 129 13.42 4.84 4.95
C THR A 129 14.40 3.87 4.26
N GLY A 130 15.47 3.50 4.97
CA GLY A 130 16.63 2.80 4.42
C GLY A 130 16.31 1.62 3.51
N LYS A 131 17.08 1.52 2.42
CA LYS A 131 17.20 0.40 1.46
C LYS A 131 16.06 -0.62 1.51
N MET A 132 15.07 -0.41 0.65
CA MET A 132 14.17 -1.47 0.22
C MET A 132 15.00 -2.51 -0.55
N THR A 133 15.46 -3.56 0.14
CA THR A 133 16.04 -4.72 -0.54
C THR A 133 14.90 -5.47 -1.22
N PRO A 134 14.98 -5.72 -2.54
CA PRO A 134 14.05 -6.63 -3.19
C PRO A 134 14.47 -8.03 -2.77
N GLU A 135 13.98 -8.52 -1.63
CA GLU A 135 13.83 -9.95 -1.49
C GLU A 135 12.74 -10.37 -2.47
N ASN A 136 13.10 -11.29 -3.36
CA ASN A 136 12.29 -11.77 -4.46
C ASN A 136 10.99 -12.37 -3.89
N PRO A 137 9.85 -11.65 -3.90
CA PRO A 137 8.71 -12.03 -3.05
C PRO A 137 7.85 -13.12 -3.69
N VAL A 138 8.18 -13.53 -4.92
CA VAL A 138 7.41 -14.53 -5.68
C VAL A 138 7.64 -15.95 -5.15
N GLU A 139 8.73 -16.24 -4.43
CA GLU A 139 8.95 -17.56 -3.80
C GLU A 139 8.22 -17.74 -2.46
N THR A 140 7.69 -16.67 -1.87
CA THR A 140 7.09 -16.70 -0.52
C THR A 140 5.60 -16.33 -0.50
N ALA A 141 4.98 -16.09 -1.65
CA ALA A 141 3.53 -16.03 -1.76
C ALA A 141 2.97 -17.44 -1.56
N VAL A 142 2.79 -17.83 -0.30
CA VAL A 142 2.12 -19.08 0.07
C VAL A 142 0.66 -18.96 -0.35
N VAL A 143 0.34 -19.55 -1.50
CA VAL A 143 -0.94 -20.21 -1.74
C VAL A 143 -0.71 -21.71 -1.64
#